data_AF-A2GSW4-F1
#
_entry.id   AF-A2GSW4-F1
#
_cell.length_a   1.000
_cell.length_b   1.000
_cell.length_c   1.000
_cell.angle_alpha   90.00
_cell.angle_beta   90.00
_cell.angle_gamma   90.00
#
_symmetry.space_group_name_H-M   'P 1'
#
loop_
_entity.id
_entity.type
_entity.pdbx_description
1 polymer ?
#
loop_
_entity_poly.entity_id
_entity_poly.type
_entity_poly.pdbx_seq_one_letter_code
_entity_poly.pdbx_strand_id
1 'polypeptide(L)'
;MKINDVFETGNITYSIIDVLQREVRVGTGVFNDTISNAVNNSYNGSITIPNFVVYDNKLWRVTEIGQCSFVHCNNITNFVIGYNIAYLRQYAIYRCYNVSSIIFEEHSRLKKCETYSLYDLYSLKEISFGGDRLESLGKYAMSYTFFLEYIRLPASVSVINESAFKGLDSLKEVHYCGKSSITNDIFFRVKVNDHLTPSDIKVKVTSSYPSTTFGKNDTVIVDDSFDCDFPQSLSDFDLLCKTVYNNYNIHLSYSYFSIFILMYDS
;
A
#
# COMPACT_ATOMS: atom_id res chain seq x y z
N MET A 1 -9.05 -25.70 -10.99
CA MET A 1 -8.34 -24.57 -10.37
C MET A 1 -7.43 -25.07 -9.28
N LYS A 2 -6.16 -24.67 -9.32
CA LYS A 2 -5.08 -24.99 -8.39
C LYS A 2 -4.35 -23.70 -8.03
N ILE A 3 -3.62 -23.74 -6.92
CA ILE A 3 -2.72 -22.65 -6.53
C ILE A 3 -1.70 -22.42 -7.66
N ASN A 4 -1.41 -21.14 -7.95
CA ASN A 4 -0.60 -20.64 -9.05
C ASN A 4 -1.19 -20.80 -10.47
N ASP A 5 -2.43 -21.26 -10.62
CA ASP A 5 -3.12 -21.12 -11.91
C ASP A 5 -3.17 -19.62 -12.27
N VAL A 6 -2.70 -19.28 -13.48
CA VAL A 6 -2.62 -17.91 -13.99
C VAL A 6 -3.79 -17.64 -14.93
N PHE A 7 -4.37 -16.45 -14.84
CA PHE A 7 -5.41 -15.97 -15.75
C PHE A 7 -5.30 -14.45 -15.95
N GLU A 8 -5.99 -13.92 -16.95
CA GLU A 8 -6.00 -12.49 -17.26
C GLU A 8 -7.42 -11.94 -17.27
N THR A 9 -7.60 -10.75 -16.70
CA THR A 9 -8.87 -10.01 -16.74
C THR A 9 -8.60 -8.51 -16.64
N GLY A 10 -9.30 -7.71 -17.45
CA GLY A 10 -9.08 -6.26 -17.49
C GLY A 10 -7.65 -5.84 -17.84
N ASN A 11 -6.99 -6.61 -18.72
CA ASN A 11 -5.58 -6.43 -19.10
C ASN A 11 -4.59 -6.53 -17.93
N ILE A 12 -4.98 -7.20 -16.84
CA ILE A 12 -4.12 -7.48 -15.70
C ILE A 12 -4.03 -9.00 -15.53
N THR A 13 -2.81 -9.50 -15.39
CA THR A 13 -2.56 -10.90 -15.07
C THR A 13 -2.75 -11.14 -13.57
N TYR A 14 -3.40 -12.25 -13.21
CA TYR A 14 -3.59 -12.70 -11.84
C TYR A 14 -3.18 -14.16 -11.69
N SER A 15 -2.90 -14.56 -10.46
CA SER A 15 -2.73 -15.97 -10.12
C SER A 15 -3.41 -16.34 -8.82
N ILE A 16 -3.88 -17.58 -8.72
CA ILE A 16 -4.58 -18.10 -7.55
C ILE A 16 -3.59 -18.33 -6.40
N ILE A 17 -3.87 -17.76 -5.22
CA ILE A 17 -3.06 -17.97 -4.01
C ILE A 17 -3.75 -18.90 -3.00
N ASP A 18 -5.08 -18.84 -2.91
CA ASP A 18 -5.87 -19.70 -2.02
C ASP A 18 -7.20 -20.07 -2.69
N VAL A 19 -7.37 -21.37 -2.98
CA VAL A 19 -8.58 -21.89 -3.62
C VAL A 19 -9.77 -21.91 -2.65
N LEU A 20 -9.52 -22.15 -1.36
CA LEU A 20 -10.57 -22.27 -0.33
C LEU A 20 -11.12 -20.89 0.04
N GLN A 21 -10.23 -19.90 0.24
CA GLN A 21 -10.60 -18.53 0.57
C GLN A 21 -11.00 -17.69 -0.66
N ARG A 22 -10.85 -18.25 -1.87
CA ARG A 22 -11.03 -17.57 -3.16
C ARG A 22 -10.19 -16.30 -3.25
N GLU A 23 -8.89 -16.43 -3.04
CA GLU A 23 -7.94 -15.32 -3.10
C GLU A 23 -7.00 -15.45 -4.30
N VAL A 24 -6.72 -14.30 -4.90
CA VAL A 24 -5.79 -14.14 -6.02
C VAL A 24 -4.83 -12.99 -5.74
N ARG A 25 -3.68 -13.03 -6.41
CA ARG A 25 -2.73 -11.93 -6.47
C ARG A 25 -2.69 -11.34 -7.86
N VAL A 26 -2.30 -10.07 -7.95
CA VAL A 26 -1.83 -9.48 -9.20
C VAL A 26 -0.48 -10.09 -9.56
N GLY A 27 -0.26 -10.33 -10.84
CA GLY A 27 0.93 -10.97 -11.38
C GLY A 27 0.93 -12.49 -11.20
N THR A 28 1.97 -13.13 -11.74
CA THR A 28 2.18 -14.58 -11.63
C THR A 28 2.72 -14.98 -10.26
N GLY A 29 3.35 -14.04 -9.54
CA GLY A 29 4.07 -14.20 -8.26
C GLY A 29 5.08 -15.34 -8.21
N VAL A 30 5.47 -15.85 -9.37
CA VAL A 30 6.61 -16.75 -9.56
C VAL A 30 7.59 -15.98 -10.42
N PHE A 31 8.73 -15.63 -9.84
CA PHE A 31 9.79 -14.94 -10.55
C PHE A 31 11.01 -15.87 -10.64
N ASN A 32 11.16 -16.51 -11.80
CA ASN A 32 12.22 -17.50 -12.06
C ASN A 32 13.50 -16.89 -12.64
N ASP A 33 13.49 -15.60 -12.99
CA ASP A 33 14.62 -14.92 -13.62
C ASP A 33 15.37 -14.02 -12.63
N THR A 34 16.47 -13.42 -13.07
CA THR A 34 17.07 -12.29 -12.36
C THR A 34 16.23 -11.03 -12.60
N ILE A 35 16.11 -10.15 -11.60
CA ILE A 35 15.24 -8.94 -11.65
C ILE A 35 15.47 -8.09 -12.90
N SER A 36 16.70 -8.10 -13.44
CA SER A 36 17.09 -7.44 -14.68
C SER A 36 16.26 -7.84 -15.91
N ASN A 37 15.67 -9.04 -15.92
CA ASN A 37 14.92 -9.60 -17.04
C ASN A 37 13.40 -9.53 -16.81
N ALA A 38 12.96 -9.03 -15.65
CA ALA A 38 11.55 -8.91 -15.25
C ALA A 38 10.76 -7.80 -15.96
N VAL A 39 11.25 -7.31 -17.09
CA VAL A 39 10.69 -6.11 -17.73
C VAL A 39 9.31 -6.44 -18.29
N ASN A 40 8.25 -5.95 -17.63
CA ASN A 40 6.89 -6.07 -18.14
C ASN A 40 6.46 -4.76 -18.81
N ASN A 41 6.79 -4.59 -20.09
CA ASN A 41 6.41 -3.39 -20.86
C ASN A 41 4.95 -3.41 -21.33
N SER A 42 4.18 -4.45 -21.01
CA SER A 42 2.81 -4.63 -21.51
C SER A 42 1.80 -3.69 -20.84
N TYR A 43 2.02 -3.34 -19.56
CA TYR A 43 1.14 -2.44 -18.83
C TYR A 43 1.39 -0.99 -19.21
N ASN A 44 0.30 -0.24 -19.45
CA ASN A 44 0.36 1.15 -19.88
C ASN A 44 -0.80 1.97 -19.30
N GLY A 45 -0.63 3.28 -19.27
CA GLY A 45 -1.66 4.23 -18.83
C GLY A 45 -1.96 4.13 -17.34
N SER A 46 -3.24 4.21 -16.98
CA SER A 46 -3.70 4.12 -15.59
C SER A 46 -4.10 2.68 -15.28
N ILE A 47 -3.51 2.08 -14.26
CA ILE A 47 -3.84 0.73 -13.81
C ILE A 47 -4.77 0.80 -12.60
N THR A 48 -5.94 0.17 -12.72
CA THR A 48 -6.89 0.01 -11.60
C THR A 48 -6.90 -1.45 -11.18
N ILE A 49 -6.40 -1.72 -9.98
CA ILE A 49 -6.40 -3.05 -9.37
C ILE A 49 -7.70 -3.18 -8.56
N PRO A 50 -8.66 -3.99 -9.03
CA PRO A 50 -9.96 -4.08 -8.39
C PRO A 50 -9.89 -4.89 -7.11
N ASN A 51 -10.88 -4.71 -6.25
CA ASN A 51 -11.05 -5.50 -5.02
C ASN A 51 -11.38 -6.98 -5.29
N PHE A 52 -12.07 -7.23 -6.41
CA PHE A 52 -12.52 -8.55 -6.81
C PHE A 52 -12.37 -8.74 -8.32
N VAL A 53 -12.19 -10.00 -8.73
CA VAL A 53 -12.21 -10.41 -10.13
C VAL A 53 -13.07 -11.65 -10.31
N VAL A 54 -13.66 -11.80 -11.50
CA VAL A 54 -14.42 -13.00 -11.87
C VAL A 54 -13.53 -13.89 -12.74
N TYR A 55 -13.36 -15.14 -12.33
CA TYR A 55 -12.65 -16.17 -13.09
C TYR A 55 -13.34 -17.52 -12.90
N ASP A 56 -13.60 -18.22 -14.00
CA ASP A 56 -14.36 -19.48 -14.05
C ASP A 56 -15.71 -19.40 -13.30
N ASN A 57 -16.49 -18.34 -13.60
CA ASN A 57 -17.78 -18.03 -12.98
C ASN A 57 -17.75 -17.93 -11.44
N LYS A 58 -16.57 -17.70 -10.85
CA LYS A 58 -16.38 -17.51 -9.41
C LYS A 58 -15.78 -16.14 -9.15
N LEU A 59 -16.19 -15.56 -8.03
CA LEU A 59 -15.66 -14.30 -7.55
C LEU A 59 -14.44 -14.55 -6.66
N TRP A 60 -13.34 -13.87 -6.97
CA TRP A 60 -12.06 -13.97 -6.27
C TRP A 60 -11.67 -12.62 -5.68
N ARG A 61 -11.17 -12.63 -4.45
CA ARG A 61 -10.63 -11.46 -3.75
C ARG A 61 -9.21 -11.21 -4.23
N VAL A 62 -8.89 -9.99 -4.63
CA VAL A 62 -7.52 -9.59 -4.96
C VAL A 62 -6.86 -9.10 -3.67
N THR A 63 -5.92 -9.87 -3.11
CA THR A 63 -5.41 -9.63 -1.74
C THR A 63 -3.95 -9.19 -1.70
N GLU A 64 -3.21 -9.30 -2.79
CA GLU A 64 -1.83 -8.83 -2.85
C GLU A 64 -1.42 -8.43 -4.27
N ILE A 65 -0.44 -7.51 -4.35
CA ILE A 65 0.34 -7.31 -5.57
C ILE A 65 1.55 -8.22 -5.47
N GLY A 66 1.60 -9.24 -6.31
CA GLY A 66 2.60 -10.30 -6.27
C GLY A 66 4.02 -9.81 -6.54
N GLN A 67 4.98 -10.66 -6.21
CA GLN A 67 6.39 -10.38 -6.42
C GLN A 67 6.67 -10.06 -7.89
N CYS A 68 7.43 -8.98 -8.12
CA CYS A 68 7.82 -8.50 -9.45
C CYS A 68 6.66 -8.17 -10.42
N SER A 69 5.44 -7.92 -9.93
CA SER A 69 4.25 -7.76 -10.81
C SER A 69 4.38 -6.62 -11.82
N PHE A 70 4.95 -5.48 -11.39
CA PHE A 70 5.09 -4.27 -12.19
C PHE A 70 6.55 -3.81 -12.27
N VAL A 71 7.50 -4.72 -12.46
CA VAL A 71 8.91 -4.33 -12.60
C VAL A 71 9.12 -3.61 -13.94
N HIS A 72 9.72 -2.42 -13.88
CA HIS A 72 10.10 -1.61 -15.03
C HIS A 72 8.92 -1.18 -15.93
N CYS A 73 7.69 -1.15 -15.41
CA CYS A 73 6.50 -0.72 -16.15
C CYS A 73 6.47 0.81 -16.36
N ASN A 74 7.33 1.33 -17.22
CA ASN A 74 7.49 2.78 -17.44
C ASN A 74 6.36 3.41 -18.26
N ASN A 75 5.47 2.63 -18.86
CA ASN A 75 4.31 3.19 -19.56
C ASN A 75 3.13 3.44 -18.61
N ILE A 76 3.20 3.02 -17.35
CA ILE A 76 2.18 3.29 -16.33
C ILE A 76 2.40 4.70 -15.77
N THR A 77 1.32 5.47 -15.69
CA THR A 77 1.34 6.82 -15.13
C THR A 77 0.69 6.90 -13.75
N ASN A 78 -0.30 6.05 -13.47
CA ASN A 78 -1.03 6.06 -12.21
C ASN A 78 -1.47 4.65 -11.79
N PHE A 79 -1.55 4.42 -10.48
CA PHE A 79 -2.18 3.25 -9.88
C PHE A 79 -3.38 3.64 -9.03
N VAL A 80 -4.47 2.88 -9.16
CA VAL A 80 -5.57 2.82 -8.18
C VAL A 80 -5.56 1.42 -7.60
N ILE A 81 -5.32 1.31 -6.28
CA ILE A 81 -5.12 0.05 -5.55
C ILE A 81 -6.34 -0.20 -4.69
N GLY A 82 -7.06 -1.28 -4.97
CA GLY A 82 -8.24 -1.69 -4.21
C GLY A 82 -7.97 -1.90 -2.72
N TYR A 83 -8.95 -1.58 -1.89
CA TYR A 83 -8.89 -1.70 -0.43
C TYR A 83 -8.56 -3.13 0.07
N ASN A 84 -8.78 -4.19 -0.74
CA ASN A 84 -8.50 -5.58 -0.33
C ASN A 84 -7.01 -5.94 -0.30
N ILE A 85 -6.15 -5.15 -0.93
CA ILE A 85 -4.72 -5.43 -1.01
C ILE A 85 -4.09 -5.30 0.37
N ALA A 86 -3.65 -6.43 0.92
CA ALA A 86 -2.96 -6.53 2.20
C ALA A 86 -1.43 -6.45 2.07
N TYR A 87 -0.88 -6.84 0.92
CA TYR A 87 0.57 -6.92 0.73
C TYR A 87 0.99 -6.34 -0.63
N LEU A 88 1.98 -5.46 -0.61
CA LEU A 88 2.83 -5.19 -1.76
C LEU A 88 4.09 -6.04 -1.61
N ARG A 89 4.17 -7.12 -2.39
CA ARG A 89 5.27 -8.08 -2.29
C ARG A 89 6.59 -7.49 -2.78
N GLN A 90 7.67 -8.25 -2.55
CA GLN A 90 9.00 -7.86 -2.97
C GLN A 90 9.03 -7.40 -4.45
N TYR A 91 9.59 -6.23 -4.71
CA TYR A 91 9.65 -5.63 -6.06
C TYR A 91 8.29 -5.44 -6.76
N ALA A 92 7.17 -5.37 -6.03
CA ALA A 92 5.82 -5.30 -6.61
C ALA A 92 5.66 -4.17 -7.65
N ILE A 93 6.04 -2.93 -7.30
CA ILE A 93 6.04 -1.75 -8.17
C ILE A 93 7.46 -1.16 -8.14
N TYR A 94 8.36 -1.76 -8.92
CA TYR A 94 9.79 -1.48 -8.88
C TYR A 94 10.23 -0.78 -10.16
N ARG A 95 10.85 0.40 -10.01
CA ARG A 95 11.39 1.21 -11.12
C ARG A 95 10.36 1.51 -12.21
N CYS A 96 9.15 1.90 -11.79
CA CYS A 96 8.14 2.49 -12.67
C CYS A 96 8.33 4.01 -12.69
N TYR A 97 9.24 4.51 -13.51
CA TYR A 97 9.73 5.88 -13.41
C TYR A 97 8.67 6.95 -13.71
N ASN A 98 7.64 6.63 -14.50
CA ASN A 98 6.60 7.56 -14.92
C ASN A 98 5.36 7.55 -14.01
N VAL A 99 5.33 6.72 -12.97
CA VAL A 99 4.22 6.69 -12.02
C VAL A 99 4.23 7.97 -11.20
N SER A 100 3.21 8.79 -11.42
CA SER A 100 3.05 10.10 -10.77
C SER A 100 2.02 10.10 -9.65
N SER A 101 1.14 9.10 -9.60
CA SER A 101 0.13 8.93 -8.56
C SER A 101 -0.07 7.47 -8.20
N ILE A 102 -0.17 7.19 -6.90
CA ILE A 102 -0.63 5.91 -6.35
C ILE A 102 -1.73 6.23 -5.35
N ILE A 103 -2.94 5.80 -5.67
CA ILE A 103 -4.13 5.98 -4.84
C ILE A 103 -4.48 4.63 -4.24
N PHE A 104 -4.37 4.51 -2.92
CA PHE A 104 -4.98 3.41 -2.18
C PHE A 104 -6.43 3.80 -1.85
N GLU A 105 -7.39 2.95 -2.21
CA GLU A 105 -8.80 3.19 -1.87
C GLU A 105 -9.00 3.35 -0.36
N GLU A 106 -10.04 4.11 0.03
CA GLU A 106 -10.43 4.26 1.43
C GLU A 106 -10.71 2.91 2.10
N HIS A 107 -10.44 2.88 3.41
CA HIS A 107 -10.51 1.67 4.23
C HIS A 107 -9.52 0.58 3.79
N SER A 108 -8.40 0.99 3.20
CA SER A 108 -7.32 0.11 2.76
C SER A 108 -6.90 -0.88 3.85
N ARG A 109 -6.76 -2.16 3.47
CA ARG A 109 -6.29 -3.25 4.33
C ARG A 109 -4.79 -3.47 4.23
N LEU A 110 -4.06 -2.58 3.54
CA LEU A 110 -2.63 -2.72 3.33
C LEU A 110 -1.91 -2.85 4.67
N LYS A 111 -1.22 -3.97 4.87
CA LYS A 111 -0.46 -4.26 6.08
C LYS A 111 1.02 -4.02 5.89
N LYS A 112 1.58 -4.42 4.74
CA LYS A 112 3.03 -4.38 4.52
C LYS A 112 3.38 -3.99 3.10
N CYS A 113 4.33 -3.07 3.00
CA CYS A 113 5.11 -2.84 1.80
C CYS A 113 6.43 -3.58 1.97
N GLU A 114 6.65 -4.67 1.24
CA GLU A 114 7.86 -5.50 1.38
C GLU A 114 9.11 -4.82 0.77
N THR A 115 10.24 -5.52 0.86
CA THR A 115 11.53 -5.05 0.37
C THR A 115 11.46 -4.62 -1.10
N TYR A 116 11.89 -3.38 -1.39
CA TYR A 116 11.84 -2.76 -2.73
C TYR A 116 10.45 -2.65 -3.39
N SER A 117 9.35 -2.75 -2.64
CA SER A 117 7.99 -2.84 -3.21
C SER A 117 7.49 -1.57 -3.93
N LEU A 118 8.00 -0.39 -3.59
CA LEU A 118 7.69 0.93 -4.17
C LEU A 118 8.98 1.69 -4.52
N TYR A 119 10.01 0.96 -4.96
CA TYR A 119 11.35 1.51 -5.14
C TYR A 119 11.50 2.28 -6.46
N ASP A 120 12.16 3.43 -6.41
CA ASP A 120 12.60 4.22 -7.56
C ASP A 120 11.41 4.61 -8.47
N LEU A 121 10.36 5.12 -7.84
CA LEU A 121 9.17 5.68 -8.49
C LEU A 121 9.41 7.15 -8.80
N TYR A 122 10.34 7.40 -9.72
CA TYR A 122 10.94 8.72 -9.97
C TYR A 122 9.93 9.88 -9.99
N SER A 123 8.78 9.74 -10.66
CA SER A 123 7.78 10.81 -10.83
C SER A 123 6.76 10.97 -9.69
N LEU A 124 6.77 10.11 -8.67
CA LEU A 124 5.78 10.14 -7.59
C LEU A 124 6.06 11.32 -6.64
N LYS A 125 5.04 12.14 -6.38
CA LYS A 125 5.16 13.35 -5.55
C LYS A 125 4.60 13.24 -4.15
N GLU A 126 3.59 12.41 -3.96
CA GLU A 126 2.94 12.21 -2.68
C GLU A 126 2.47 10.76 -2.54
N ILE A 127 2.35 10.31 -1.29
CA ILE A 127 1.74 9.01 -0.99
C ILE A 127 0.97 9.04 0.33
N SER A 128 -0.21 8.41 0.30
CA SER A 128 -1.05 8.12 1.47
C SER A 128 -1.64 6.72 1.31
N PHE A 129 -1.70 5.94 2.39
CA PHE A 129 -1.99 4.51 2.33
C PHE A 129 -3.46 4.12 2.45
N GLY A 130 -4.37 5.09 2.42
CA GLY A 130 -5.83 4.89 2.29
C GLY A 130 -6.53 4.20 3.48
N GLY A 131 -5.83 3.90 4.57
CA GLY A 131 -6.39 3.21 5.72
C GLY A 131 -5.41 3.12 6.91
N ASP A 132 -5.88 2.50 7.98
CA ASP A 132 -5.24 2.49 9.30
C ASP A 132 -4.52 1.18 9.66
N ARG A 133 -4.24 0.31 8.67
CA ARG A 133 -3.65 -1.03 8.90
C ARG A 133 -2.19 -1.20 8.48
N LEU A 134 -1.54 -0.18 7.92
CA LEU A 134 -0.15 -0.32 7.50
C LEU A 134 0.75 -0.52 8.72
N GLU A 135 1.33 -1.71 8.85
CA GLU A 135 2.18 -2.11 9.98
C GLU A 135 3.65 -1.78 9.71
N SER A 136 4.13 -2.05 8.49
CA SER A 136 5.55 -1.91 8.19
C SER A 136 5.92 -1.58 6.75
N LEU A 137 7.03 -0.85 6.63
CA LEU A 137 7.75 -0.58 5.40
C LEU A 137 9.05 -1.40 5.39
N GLY A 138 9.21 -2.20 4.35
CA GLY A 138 10.33 -3.12 4.14
C GLY A 138 11.64 -2.41 3.80
N LYS A 139 12.73 -3.20 3.74
CA LYS A 139 14.05 -2.68 3.41
C LYS A 139 14.04 -2.05 2.02
N TYR A 140 14.52 -0.83 1.90
CA TYR A 140 14.46 -0.04 0.67
C TYR A 140 13.06 0.11 0.03
N ALA A 141 11.96 -0.01 0.81
CA ALA A 141 10.61 -0.06 0.24
C ALA A 141 10.28 1.12 -0.70
N MET A 142 10.71 2.34 -0.38
CA MET A 142 10.42 3.55 -1.16
C MET A 142 11.68 4.31 -1.60
N SER A 143 12.85 3.66 -1.55
CA SER A 143 14.11 4.36 -1.82
C SER A 143 14.20 4.89 -3.24
N TYR A 144 14.97 5.98 -3.42
CA TYR A 144 15.22 6.64 -4.69
C TYR A 144 13.95 7.14 -5.39
N THR A 145 12.87 7.36 -4.63
CA THR A 145 11.69 8.08 -5.12
C THR A 145 11.99 9.59 -5.05
N PHE A 146 12.87 10.04 -5.93
CA PHE A 146 13.57 11.33 -5.82
C PHE A 146 12.65 12.56 -5.72
N PHE A 147 11.49 12.55 -6.38
CA PHE A 147 10.53 13.67 -6.39
C PHE A 147 9.41 13.55 -5.35
N LEU A 148 9.47 12.57 -4.44
CA LEU A 148 8.50 12.44 -3.37
C LEU A 148 8.65 13.59 -2.38
N GLU A 149 7.65 14.45 -2.31
CA GLU A 149 7.64 15.64 -1.47
C GLU A 149 6.92 15.42 -0.13
N TYR A 150 5.89 14.56 -0.12
CA TYR A 150 4.99 14.35 1.02
C TYR A 150 4.69 12.87 1.28
N ILE A 151 4.75 12.47 2.55
CA ILE A 151 4.37 11.13 3.00
C ILE A 151 3.39 11.24 4.15
N ARG A 152 2.23 10.58 4.05
CA ARG A 152 1.28 10.43 5.15
C ARG A 152 1.24 8.99 5.64
N LEU A 153 1.60 8.78 6.91
CA LEU A 153 1.69 7.47 7.55
C LEU A 153 0.60 7.33 8.65
N PRO A 154 -0.18 6.22 8.64
CA PRO A 154 -1.15 5.96 9.69
C PRO A 154 -0.48 5.60 11.03
N ALA A 155 -1.27 5.68 12.11
CA ALA A 155 -0.79 5.39 13.45
C ALA A 155 -0.32 3.94 13.66
N SER A 156 -0.79 3.02 12.82
CA SER A 156 -0.44 1.59 12.85
C SER A 156 1.00 1.28 12.45
N VAL A 157 1.71 2.21 11.80
CA VAL A 157 3.09 1.96 11.35
C VAL A 157 3.98 1.83 12.58
N SER A 158 4.50 0.62 12.79
CA SER A 158 5.35 0.28 13.92
C SER A 158 6.79 -0.05 13.52
N VAL A 159 7.04 -0.32 12.22
CA VAL A 159 8.38 -0.66 11.73
C VAL A 159 8.65 -0.01 10.38
N ILE A 160 9.69 0.81 10.31
CA ILE A 160 10.31 1.26 9.07
C ILE A 160 11.71 0.64 9.01
N ASN A 161 11.93 -0.22 8.02
CA ASN A 161 13.18 -0.95 7.91
C ASN A 161 14.31 -0.10 7.30
N GLU A 162 15.50 -0.64 7.38
CA GLU A 162 16.74 -0.05 6.85
C GLU A 162 16.54 0.56 5.46
N SER A 163 16.96 1.82 5.32
CA SER A 163 16.99 2.55 4.05
C SER A 163 15.65 2.70 3.33
N ALA A 164 14.50 2.39 3.96
CA ALA A 164 13.18 2.49 3.32
C ALA A 164 12.92 3.86 2.64
N PHE A 165 13.51 4.92 3.19
CA PHE A 165 13.42 6.31 2.74
C PHE A 165 14.76 6.89 2.23
N LYS A 166 15.72 6.05 1.83
CA LYS A 166 16.98 6.51 1.24
C LYS A 166 16.75 7.20 -0.11
N GLY A 167 17.39 8.34 -0.38
CA GLY A 167 17.34 8.99 -1.69
C GLY A 167 16.01 9.67 -2.00
N LEU A 168 15.32 10.20 -1.00
CA LEU A 168 14.07 10.95 -1.16
C LEU A 168 14.35 12.44 -1.30
N ASP A 169 15.22 12.85 -2.21
CA ASP A 169 15.90 14.16 -2.20
C ASP A 169 14.97 15.39 -2.24
N SER A 170 13.72 15.25 -2.65
CA SER A 170 12.70 16.32 -2.66
C SER A 170 11.74 16.30 -1.46
N LEU A 171 11.93 15.39 -0.50
CA LEU A 171 11.02 15.23 0.64
C LEU A 171 11.03 16.48 1.52
N LYS A 172 9.85 17.07 1.70
CA LYS A 172 9.67 18.30 2.49
C LYS A 172 9.08 17.99 3.85
N GLU A 173 8.10 17.08 3.88
CA GLU A 173 7.28 16.85 5.07
C GLU A 173 6.81 15.40 5.19
N VAL A 174 6.86 14.86 6.41
CA VAL A 174 6.29 13.56 6.78
C VAL A 174 5.23 13.79 7.85
N HIS A 175 4.02 13.31 7.60
CA HIS A 175 2.92 13.26 8.57
C HIS A 175 2.85 11.86 9.15
N TYR A 176 3.03 11.72 10.45
CA TYR A 176 2.85 10.45 11.14
C TYR A 176 1.80 10.58 12.24
N CYS A 177 0.70 9.84 12.07
CA CYS A 177 -0.44 9.92 12.99
C CYS A 177 -0.28 9.05 14.25
N GLY A 178 0.83 8.33 14.39
CA GLY A 178 1.09 7.49 15.55
C GLY A 178 1.81 8.20 16.68
N LYS A 179 1.94 7.49 17.79
CA LYS A 179 2.70 7.93 18.96
C LYS A 179 4.07 7.29 18.91
N SER A 180 5.13 8.10 18.88
CA SER A 180 6.48 7.60 19.08
C SER A 180 6.86 7.69 20.56
N SER A 181 7.73 6.81 21.04
CA SER A 181 8.31 6.88 22.39
C SER A 181 9.81 6.61 22.32
N ILE A 182 10.57 6.86 23.40
CA ILE A 182 12.02 6.61 23.43
C ILE A 182 12.28 5.11 23.19
N THR A 183 11.36 4.27 23.64
CA THR A 183 11.41 2.81 23.52
C THR A 183 10.81 2.30 22.20
N ASN A 184 10.12 3.15 21.43
CA ASN A 184 9.48 2.80 20.16
C ASN A 184 9.61 3.96 19.15
N ASP A 185 10.84 4.28 18.77
CA ASP A 185 11.16 5.22 17.69
C ASP A 185 11.21 4.44 16.36
N ILE A 186 10.14 4.55 15.58
CA ILE A 186 10.00 3.88 14.28
C ILE A 186 10.98 4.43 13.23
N PHE A 187 11.52 5.64 13.43
CA PHE A 187 12.45 6.31 12.51
C PHE A 187 13.92 6.14 12.93
N PHE A 188 14.20 5.70 14.16
CA PHE A 188 15.58 5.39 14.61
C PHE A 188 16.33 4.46 13.65
N ARG A 189 15.64 3.44 13.11
CA ARG A 189 16.20 2.46 12.17
C ARG A 189 16.62 3.07 10.84
N VAL A 190 16.05 4.21 10.48
CA VAL A 190 16.39 4.93 9.26
C VAL A 190 17.75 5.66 9.41
N LYS A 191 18.19 5.96 10.64
CA LYS A 191 19.43 6.71 10.92
C LYS A 191 20.72 5.89 10.74
N VAL A 192 20.67 4.56 10.67
CA VAL A 192 21.85 3.70 10.87
C VAL A 192 22.78 3.59 9.64
N ASN A 193 22.28 3.72 8.40
CA ASN A 193 23.05 3.32 7.17
C ASN A 193 23.07 4.39 6.04
N ASP A 194 23.60 5.58 6.33
CA ASP A 194 23.56 6.79 5.49
C ASP A 194 22.20 7.50 5.51
N HIS A 195 22.29 8.81 5.76
CA HIS A 195 21.17 9.69 6.10
C HIS A 195 19.99 9.61 5.13
N LEU A 196 18.81 9.84 5.68
CA LEU A 196 17.68 10.39 4.96
C LEU A 196 18.16 11.63 4.20
N THR A 197 17.96 11.63 2.90
CA THR A 197 18.11 12.82 2.07
C THR A 197 16.70 13.25 1.67
N PRO A 198 16.39 14.56 1.77
CA PRO A 198 17.26 15.65 2.24
C PRO A 198 17.33 15.72 3.79
N SER A 199 18.26 16.53 4.30
CA SER A 199 18.25 16.97 5.71
C SER A 199 17.22 18.08 5.91
N ASP A 200 16.92 18.36 7.18
CA ASP A 200 16.08 19.48 7.61
C ASP A 200 14.61 19.33 7.20
N ILE A 201 14.14 18.08 7.08
CA ILE A 201 12.73 17.81 6.79
C ILE A 201 11.85 18.11 8.01
N LYS A 202 10.60 18.50 7.74
CA LYS A 202 9.59 18.68 8.78
C LYS A 202 8.89 17.35 9.05
N VAL A 203 8.86 16.93 10.31
CA VAL A 203 8.10 15.74 10.71
C VAL A 203 7.01 16.16 11.67
N LYS A 204 5.76 16.01 11.24
CA LYS A 204 4.59 16.32 12.04
C LYS A 204 4.02 15.07 12.68
N VAL A 205 3.73 15.18 13.98
CA VAL A 205 3.24 14.08 14.82
C VAL A 205 2.09 14.57 15.70
N THR A 206 1.14 13.68 16.02
CA THR A 206 -0.07 13.99 16.81
C THR A 206 0.10 13.87 18.31
N SER A 207 1.21 13.29 18.82
CA SER A 207 1.56 13.38 20.24
C SER A 207 2.94 12.79 20.57
N SER A 208 3.62 13.45 21.51
CA SER A 208 4.69 12.91 22.38
C SER A 208 5.85 12.19 21.68
N TYR A 209 6.41 12.75 20.62
CA TYR A 209 7.60 12.22 19.99
C TYR A 209 8.87 12.66 20.76
N PRO A 210 9.66 11.74 21.33
CA PRO A 210 10.71 12.12 22.28
C PRO A 210 12.08 12.33 21.63
N SER A 211 12.25 11.97 20.35
CA SER A 211 13.46 12.32 19.62
C SER A 211 13.25 13.70 18.98
N THR A 212 14.19 14.62 19.13
CA THR A 212 14.06 15.91 18.46
C THR A 212 14.35 15.83 16.95
N THR A 213 14.70 14.64 16.44
CA THR A 213 15.12 14.47 15.04
C THR A 213 14.57 13.18 14.40
N PHE A 214 14.28 13.24 13.12
CA PHE A 214 14.00 12.09 12.24
C PHE A 214 15.28 11.54 11.59
N GLY A 215 16.27 12.42 11.38
CA GLY A 215 17.61 12.16 10.83
C GLY A 215 18.67 13.07 11.46
N LYS A 216 19.67 13.50 10.66
CA LYS A 216 20.69 14.48 11.08
C LYS A 216 20.19 15.87 10.70
N ASN A 217 19.71 16.63 11.70
CA ASN A 217 19.17 17.99 11.62
C ASN A 217 17.66 18.15 11.30
N ASP A 218 16.91 17.06 11.15
CA ASP A 218 15.46 17.18 10.93
C ASP A 218 14.74 17.72 12.16
N THR A 219 13.69 18.51 11.92
CA THR A 219 12.88 19.11 13.00
C THR A 219 11.59 18.35 13.16
N VAL A 220 11.37 17.80 14.36
CA VAL A 220 10.10 17.20 14.74
C VAL A 220 9.21 18.27 15.36
N ILE A 221 7.99 18.39 14.86
CA ILE A 221 6.98 19.35 15.28
C ILE A 221 5.76 18.56 15.74
N VAL A 222 5.36 18.75 16.99
CA VAL A 222 4.04 18.30 17.45
C VAL A 222 3.03 19.27 16.87
N ASP A 223 2.12 18.76 16.05
CA ASP A 223 1.11 19.56 15.34
C ASP A 223 -0.22 18.83 15.42
N ASP A 224 -1.06 19.20 16.37
CA ASP A 224 -2.38 18.56 16.55
C ASP A 224 -3.41 19.07 15.53
N SER A 225 -3.01 19.94 14.58
CA SER A 225 -3.89 20.55 13.60
C SER A 225 -3.95 19.84 12.24
N PHE A 226 -3.00 18.96 11.91
CA PHE A 226 -3.04 18.21 10.65
C PHE A 226 -3.95 16.98 10.76
N ASP A 227 -4.70 16.71 9.70
CA ASP A 227 -5.69 15.64 9.67
C ASP A 227 -5.04 14.27 9.86
N CYS A 228 -5.54 13.50 10.83
CA CYS A 228 -5.16 12.13 11.12
C CYS A 228 -6.32 11.15 11.08
N ASP A 229 -7.44 11.57 10.48
CA ASP A 229 -8.53 10.68 10.16
C ASP A 229 -8.13 9.77 8.99
N PHE A 230 -7.62 8.58 9.35
CA PHE A 230 -7.47 7.49 8.41
C PHE A 230 -8.74 6.64 8.47
N PRO A 231 -9.43 6.43 7.34
CA PRO A 231 -10.65 5.64 7.34
C PRO A 231 -10.35 4.24 7.87
N GLN A 232 -11.07 3.84 8.93
CA GLN A 232 -10.87 2.54 9.54
C GLN A 232 -11.09 1.45 8.52
N SER A 233 -10.09 0.60 8.37
CA SER A 233 -10.15 -0.60 7.53
C SER A 233 -11.40 -1.43 7.80
N LEU A 234 -12.13 -1.79 6.72
CA LEU A 234 -13.36 -2.56 6.83
C LEU A 234 -13.12 -3.89 7.57
N SER A 235 -14.11 -4.29 8.37
CA SER A 235 -14.12 -5.64 8.92
C SER A 235 -14.35 -6.66 7.80
N ASP A 236 -14.00 -7.93 8.04
CA ASP A 236 -14.28 -8.99 7.06
C ASP A 236 -15.80 -9.17 6.82
N PHE A 237 -16.63 -8.79 7.80
CA PHE A 237 -18.09 -8.83 7.68
C PHE A 237 -18.62 -7.75 6.71
N ASP A 238 -18.19 -6.49 6.88
CA ASP A 238 -18.61 -5.38 6.00
C ASP A 238 -18.24 -5.65 4.54
N LEU A 239 -17.11 -6.34 4.35
CA LEU A 239 -16.64 -6.74 3.05
C LEU A 239 -17.59 -7.70 2.34
N LEU A 240 -18.07 -8.71 3.07
CA LEU A 240 -18.99 -9.71 2.53
C LEU A 240 -20.28 -9.02 2.05
N CYS A 241 -20.79 -8.07 2.83
CA CYS A 241 -21.96 -7.27 2.48
C CYS A 241 -21.73 -6.41 1.21
N LYS A 242 -20.62 -5.68 1.12
CA LYS A 242 -20.29 -4.85 -0.05
C LYS A 242 -20.10 -5.67 -1.33
N THR A 243 -19.50 -6.85 -1.19
CA THR A 243 -19.31 -7.82 -2.29
C THR A 243 -20.63 -8.31 -2.85
N VAL A 244 -21.57 -8.67 -1.98
CA VAL A 244 -22.92 -9.06 -2.38
C VAL A 244 -23.60 -7.91 -3.14
N TYR A 245 -23.51 -6.68 -2.63
CA TYR A 245 -24.11 -5.51 -3.27
C TYR A 245 -23.60 -5.28 -4.71
N ASN A 246 -22.28 -5.31 -4.91
CA ASN A 246 -21.67 -5.11 -6.23
C ASN A 246 -22.03 -6.17 -7.25
N ASN A 247 -22.28 -7.41 -6.83
CA ASN A 247 -22.68 -8.48 -7.75
C ASN A 247 -24.13 -8.40 -8.19
N TYR A 248 -24.99 -7.73 -7.41
CA TYR A 248 -26.42 -7.81 -7.65
C TYR A 248 -27.05 -6.59 -8.32
N ASN A 249 -26.62 -5.33 -8.14
CA ASN A 249 -27.30 -4.17 -8.77
C ASN A 249 -28.85 -4.33 -8.83
N ILE A 250 -29.47 -4.89 -7.77
CA ILE A 250 -30.90 -5.20 -7.73
C ILE A 250 -31.58 -4.18 -6.81
N HIS A 251 -32.56 -3.50 -7.38
CA HIS A 251 -33.60 -2.80 -6.65
C HIS A 251 -34.44 -3.78 -5.80
N LEU A 252 -34.52 -3.47 -4.51
CA LEU A 252 -35.62 -3.68 -3.56
C LEU A 252 -35.96 -5.08 -2.98
N SER A 253 -36.28 -4.98 -1.68
CA SER A 253 -37.24 -5.72 -0.86
C SER A 253 -36.75 -6.94 -0.06
N TYR A 254 -36.97 -6.84 1.26
CA TYR A 254 -36.75 -7.84 2.29
C TYR A 254 -37.42 -9.19 1.97
N SER A 255 -36.71 -10.30 2.20
CA SER A 255 -37.31 -11.46 2.87
C SER A 255 -36.26 -12.39 3.48
N TYR A 256 -36.25 -12.44 4.82
CA TYR A 256 -35.99 -13.59 5.69
C TYR A 256 -34.96 -14.64 5.20
N PHE A 257 -33.71 -14.49 5.64
CA PHE A 257 -33.04 -15.44 6.56
C PHE A 257 -31.66 -14.85 6.95
N SER A 258 -31.52 -14.50 8.23
CA SER A 258 -30.25 -14.31 8.96
C SER A 258 -29.32 -13.16 8.51
N ILE A 259 -29.74 -11.92 8.74
CA ILE A 259 -28.81 -10.79 8.95
C ILE A 259 -29.10 -10.23 10.35
N PHE A 260 -28.27 -10.57 11.32
CA PHE A 260 -28.18 -9.80 12.57
C PHE A 260 -27.34 -8.55 12.28
N ILE A 261 -28.00 -7.47 11.83
CA ILE A 261 -27.51 -6.11 12.02
C ILE A 261 -27.99 -5.68 13.40
N LEU A 262 -27.09 -5.69 14.38
CA LEU A 262 -27.18 -4.84 15.57
C LEU A 262 -25.75 -4.66 16.08
N MET A 263 -25.27 -3.42 16.10
CA MET A 263 -24.71 -2.71 17.27
C MET A 263 -24.28 -1.32 16.77
N TYR A 264 -25.19 -0.34 16.79
CA TYR A 264 -25.44 0.65 17.86
C TYR A 264 -24.40 1.78 17.87
N ASP A 265 -24.83 2.93 17.31
CA ASP A 265 -24.35 4.24 17.72
C ASP A 265 -25.00 4.61 19.06
N SER A 266 -24.17 4.91 20.06
CA SER A 266 -24.49 5.79 21.19
C SER A 266 -23.20 6.38 21.75
#